data_AF-A0A9W9JWQ0-F1
#
_entry.id   AF-A0A9W9JWQ0-F1
#
_cell.length_a   1.000
_cell.length_b   1.000
_cell.length_c   1.000
_cell.angle_alpha   90.00
_cell.angle_beta   90.00
_cell.angle_gamma   90.00
#
_symmetry.space_group_name_H-M   'P 1'
#
loop_
_entity.id
_entity.type
_entity.pdbx_description
1 polymer ?
#
loop_
_entity_poly.entity_id
_entity_poly.type
_entity_poly.pdbx_seq_one_letter_code
_entity_poly.pdbx_strand_id
1 'polypeptide(L)'
;MQTDALTDSLPGYDDEVIGGLLTASAFRDTFHLSSSIEGTVTALFVIGCLVGSLCTSFRGDISGIVAAVMLFAYQAFYTWGFMDGIWCYGPEILPLAHRSKGIGLTTGFLWLSTFVVMEIVPIAIDEIGWRTYIIFAAFNLAFVPMVYFLYPETAGFSLEAVNLAFMDQTISPVKKADELWKLTRGGHDVTLTSEIEPKDENVQTDHIEITR
;
A
#
# COMPACT_ATOMS: atom_id res chain seq x y z
N MET A 1 14.55 -24.14 22.45
CA MET A 1 14.05 -24.31 21.07
C MET A 1 12.58 -23.97 20.90
N GLN A 2 11.74 -23.99 21.96
CA GLN A 2 10.33 -23.58 21.88
C GLN A 2 10.04 -22.19 22.49
N THR A 3 11.06 -21.56 23.09
CA THR A 3 10.99 -20.22 23.71
C THR A 3 11.29 -19.07 22.75
N ASP A 4 11.83 -19.37 21.57
CA ASP A 4 12.43 -18.34 20.71
C ASP A 4 11.39 -17.78 19.71
N ALA A 5 10.39 -18.58 19.32
CA ALA A 5 9.32 -18.16 18.40
C ALA A 5 8.37 -17.08 18.99
N LEU A 6 8.16 -17.08 20.31
CA LEU A 6 7.37 -16.03 20.99
C LEU A 6 8.16 -14.72 21.13
N THR A 7 9.49 -14.78 21.10
CA THR A 7 10.34 -13.60 21.26
C THR A 7 10.55 -12.87 19.93
N ASP A 8 10.55 -13.58 18.80
CA ASP A 8 10.67 -13.00 17.46
C ASP A 8 9.37 -12.40 16.89
N SER A 9 8.20 -12.75 17.44
CA SER A 9 6.90 -12.21 17.06
C SER A 9 6.47 -10.97 17.87
N LEU A 10 7.12 -10.74 19.03
CA LEU A 10 6.87 -9.60 19.92
C LEU A 10 7.20 -8.23 19.28
N PRO A 11 8.33 -8.04 18.57
CA PRO A 11 8.69 -6.72 18.05
C PRO A 11 7.68 -6.15 17.04
N GLY A 12 7.10 -7.01 16.19
CA GLY A 12 6.10 -6.60 15.21
C GLY A 12 4.72 -6.32 15.81
N TYR A 13 4.34 -7.07 16.84
CA TYR A 13 3.11 -6.83 17.60
C TYR A 13 3.19 -5.50 18.37
N ASP A 14 4.33 -5.23 19.01
CA ASP A 14 4.54 -4.01 19.79
C ASP A 14 4.47 -2.76 18.90
N ASP A 15 5.06 -2.78 17.70
CA ASP A 15 5.00 -1.65 16.76
C ASP A 15 3.56 -1.35 16.28
N GLU A 16 2.77 -2.38 15.96
CA GLU A 16 1.37 -2.21 15.52
C GLU A 16 0.44 -1.77 16.67
N VAL A 17 0.63 -2.34 17.86
CA VAL A 17 -0.16 -1.99 19.04
C VAL A 17 0.18 -0.59 19.53
N ILE A 18 1.46 -0.21 19.55
CA ILE A 18 1.89 1.14 19.95
C ILE A 18 1.44 2.16 18.89
N GLY A 19 1.55 1.86 17.60
CA GLY A 19 1.02 2.71 16.53
C GLY A 19 -0.49 2.92 16.62
N GLY A 20 -1.24 1.86 16.91
CA GLY A 20 -2.69 1.91 17.13
C GLY A 20 -3.09 2.62 18.43
N LEU A 21 -2.31 2.46 19.50
CA LEU A 21 -2.55 3.11 20.79
C LEU A 21 -2.29 4.62 20.72
N LEU A 22 -1.22 5.04 20.05
CA LEU A 22 -0.87 6.45 19.88
C LEU A 22 -1.93 7.22 19.08
N THR A 23 -2.62 6.55 18.15
CA THR A 23 -3.68 7.13 17.32
C THR A 23 -5.08 7.00 17.92
N ALA A 24 -5.25 6.25 19.01
CA ALA A 24 -6.54 6.09 19.67
C ALA A 24 -6.97 7.40 20.37
N SER A 25 -8.22 7.84 20.11
CA SER A 25 -8.77 9.08 20.67
C SER A 25 -8.72 9.12 22.21
N ALA A 26 -8.97 7.98 22.88
CA ALA A 26 -8.89 7.86 24.33
C ALA A 26 -7.48 8.12 24.89
N PHE A 27 -6.43 7.72 24.17
CA PHE A 27 -5.05 7.94 24.57
C PHE A 27 -4.61 9.38 24.25
N ARG A 28 -5.00 9.89 23.07
CA ARG A 28 -4.76 11.27 22.64
C ARG A 28 -5.35 12.29 23.60
N ASP A 29 -6.57 12.04 24.10
CA ASP A 29 -7.25 12.92 25.05
C ASP A 29 -6.63 12.85 26.46
N THR A 30 -6.15 11.67 26.87
CA THR A 30 -5.50 11.47 28.17
C THR A 30 -4.12 12.15 28.25
N PHE A 31 -3.36 12.12 27.16
CA PHE A 31 -1.99 12.67 27.09
C PHE A 31 -1.88 13.99 26.33
N HIS A 32 -3.01 14.55 25.87
CA HIS A 32 -3.08 15.79 25.08
C HIS A 32 -2.11 15.81 23.88
N LEU A 33 -2.01 14.69 23.16
CA LEU A 33 -1.10 14.53 22.04
C LEU A 33 -1.60 15.37 20.84
N SER A 34 -0.80 16.34 20.42
CA SER A 34 -1.01 17.07 19.16
C SER A 34 -0.36 16.30 18.01
N SER A 35 -0.89 16.44 16.78
CA SER A 35 -0.37 15.77 15.58
C SER A 35 1.13 16.02 15.34
N SER A 36 1.66 17.17 15.79
CA SER A 36 3.09 17.47 15.75
C SER A 36 3.94 16.65 16.74
N ILE A 37 3.38 16.29 17.89
CA ILE A 37 4.07 15.49 18.92
C ILE A 37 4.11 14.03 18.48
N GLU A 38 3.00 13.50 17.96
CA GLU A 38 2.95 12.14 17.38
C GLU A 38 4.03 11.96 16.31
N GLY A 39 4.12 12.88 15.34
CA GLY A 39 5.16 12.82 14.30
C GLY A 39 6.59 12.95 14.84
N THR A 40 6.78 13.74 15.90
CA THR A 40 8.11 13.89 16.54
C THR A 40 8.55 12.61 17.26
N VAL A 41 7.63 11.93 17.94
CA VAL A 41 7.91 10.66 18.63
C VAL A 41 8.29 9.59 17.61
N THR A 42 7.55 9.47 16.50
CA THR A 42 7.86 8.54 15.42
C THR A 42 9.22 8.86 14.78
N ALA A 43 9.52 10.15 14.54
CA ALA A 43 10.82 10.54 13.99
C ALA A 43 11.99 10.21 14.92
N LEU A 44 11.84 10.44 16.24
CA LEU A 44 12.86 10.09 17.23
C LEU A 44 13.10 8.58 17.32
N PHE A 45 12.06 7.77 17.20
CA PHE A 45 12.18 6.31 17.14
C PHE A 45 13.01 5.86 15.93
N VAL A 46 12.71 6.39 14.74
CA VAL A 46 13.46 6.09 13.51
C VAL A 46 14.93 6.51 13.63
N ILE A 47 15.20 7.69 14.21
CA ILE A 47 16.57 8.16 14.47
C ILE A 47 17.27 7.23 15.47
N GLY A 48 16.58 6.79 16.52
CA GLY A 48 17.09 5.83 17.50
C GLY A 48 17.49 4.49 16.88
N CYS A 49 16.64 3.93 16.00
CA CYS A 49 16.94 2.72 15.25
C CYS A 49 18.13 2.91 14.31
N LEU A 50 18.24 4.06 13.65
CA LEU A 50 19.38 4.40 12.78
C LEU A 50 20.70 4.47 13.57
N VAL A 51 20.70 5.17 14.71
CA VAL A 51 21.88 5.30 15.58
C VAL A 51 22.24 3.94 16.20
N GLY A 52 21.25 3.14 16.61
CA GLY A 52 21.44 1.78 17.08
C GLY A 52 22.12 0.88 16.04
N SER A 53 21.66 0.94 14.79
CA SER A 53 22.24 0.22 13.64
C SER A 53 23.68 0.67 13.32
N LEU A 54 23.98 1.97 13.43
CA LEU A 54 25.34 2.49 13.27
C LEU A 54 26.26 2.02 14.41
N CYS A 55 25.78 1.99 15.64
CA CYS A 55 26.54 1.52 16.80
C CYS A 55 26.88 0.03 16.74
N THR A 56 25.96 -0.81 16.26
CA THR A 56 26.22 -2.25 16.04
C THR A 56 27.19 -2.47 14.88
N SER A 57 27.20 -1.58 13.88
CA SER A 57 28.14 -1.63 12.75
C SER A 57 29.61 -1.45 13.16
N PHE A 58 29.92 -0.78 14.28
CA PHE A 58 31.31 -0.65 14.76
C PHE A 58 31.84 -1.92 15.45
N ARG A 59 30.96 -2.85 15.83
CA ARG A 59 31.30 -4.08 16.56
C ARG A 59 30.95 -5.37 15.80
N GLY A 60 30.28 -5.27 14.66
CA GLY A 60 29.83 -6.40 13.87
C GLY A 60 30.88 -6.92 12.89
N ASP A 61 30.79 -8.22 12.57
CA ASP A 61 31.56 -8.82 11.49
C ASP A 61 31.19 -8.17 10.14
N ILE A 62 32.16 -8.07 9.23
CA ILE A 62 31.97 -7.46 7.90
C ILE A 62 30.80 -8.10 7.15
N SER A 63 30.59 -9.41 7.31
CA SER A 63 29.45 -10.14 6.74
C SER A 63 28.10 -9.66 7.27
N GLY A 64 28.00 -9.36 8.57
CA GLY A 64 26.78 -8.84 9.20
C GLY A 64 26.48 -7.41 8.77
N ILE A 65 27.51 -6.57 8.62
CA ILE A 65 27.36 -5.19 8.13
C ILE A 65 26.86 -5.19 6.69
N VAL A 66 27.45 -6.01 5.81
CA VAL A 66 27.02 -6.11 4.40
C VAL A 66 25.58 -6.63 4.31
N ALA A 67 25.20 -7.64 5.11
CA ALA A 67 23.83 -8.14 5.15
C ALA A 67 22.84 -7.06 5.61
N ALA A 68 23.17 -6.30 6.67
CA ALA A 68 22.33 -5.23 7.18
C ALA A 68 22.15 -4.11 6.13
N VAL A 69 23.24 -3.63 5.50
CA VAL A 69 23.16 -2.58 4.48
C VAL A 69 22.30 -3.03 3.29
N MET A 70 22.45 -4.26 2.82
CA MET A 70 21.63 -4.80 1.73
C MET A 70 20.16 -4.93 2.13
N LEU A 71 19.87 -5.35 3.36
CA LEU A 71 18.51 -5.40 3.89
C LEU A 71 17.87 -4.01 3.96
N PHE A 72 18.59 -3.00 4.48
CA PHE A 72 18.09 -1.62 4.53
C PHE A 72 17.88 -1.03 3.14
N ALA A 73 18.79 -1.29 2.20
CA ALA A 73 18.64 -0.86 0.81
C ALA A 73 17.39 -1.49 0.18
N TYR A 74 17.20 -2.80 0.36
CA TYR A 74 15.99 -3.50 -0.09
C TYR A 74 14.72 -2.88 0.51
N GLN A 75 14.69 -2.65 1.81
CA GLN A 75 13.55 -2.03 2.50
C GLN A 75 13.25 -0.64 1.94
N ALA A 76 14.26 0.19 1.71
CA ALA A 76 14.06 1.53 1.13
C ALA A 76 13.42 1.48 -0.26
N PHE A 77 13.86 0.57 -1.14
CA PHE A 77 13.25 0.39 -2.46
C PHE A 77 11.82 -0.18 -2.37
N TYR A 78 11.59 -1.13 -1.48
CA TYR A 78 10.28 -1.73 -1.27
C TYR A 78 9.26 -0.70 -0.77
N THR A 79 9.64 0.10 0.24
CA THR A 79 8.78 1.14 0.83
C THR A 79 8.45 2.24 -0.17
N TRP A 80 9.43 2.76 -0.91
CA TRP A 80 9.20 3.85 -1.86
C TRP A 80 8.48 3.40 -3.14
N GLY A 81 8.81 2.21 -3.64
CA GLY A 81 8.32 1.74 -4.93
C GLY A 81 6.99 0.99 -4.83
N PHE A 82 6.97 -0.10 -4.08
CA PHE A 82 5.89 -1.08 -4.16
C PHE A 82 4.84 -0.89 -3.07
N MET A 83 5.27 -0.54 -1.85
CA MET A 83 4.38 -0.43 -0.70
C MET A 83 3.34 0.68 -0.87
N ASP A 84 3.77 1.89 -1.27
CA ASP A 84 2.89 3.04 -1.41
C ASP A 84 1.78 2.80 -2.46
N GLY A 85 2.17 2.23 -3.61
CA GLY A 85 1.24 1.92 -4.70
C GLY A 85 0.09 1.00 -4.28
N ILE A 86 0.34 0.01 -3.40
CA ILE A 86 -0.72 -0.92 -2.96
C ILE A 86 -1.80 -0.21 -2.14
N TRP A 87 -1.40 0.72 -1.27
CA TRP A 87 -2.32 1.39 -0.34
C TRP A 87 -3.10 2.54 -1.00
N CYS A 88 -2.50 3.23 -1.98
CA CYS A 88 -3.15 4.31 -2.72
C CYS A 88 -4.10 3.78 -3.80
N TYR A 89 -3.71 2.69 -4.48
CA TYR A 89 -4.44 2.19 -5.64
C TYR A 89 -5.83 1.63 -5.29
N GLY A 90 -5.98 0.92 -4.17
CA GLY A 90 -7.26 0.35 -3.74
C GLY A 90 -8.38 1.41 -3.61
N PRO A 91 -8.16 2.51 -2.88
CA PRO A 91 -9.08 3.64 -2.84
C PRO A 91 -9.40 4.28 -4.21
N GLU A 92 -8.43 4.34 -5.13
CA GLU A 92 -8.57 5.01 -6.43
C GLU A 92 -9.54 4.29 -7.36
N ILE A 93 -9.47 2.95 -7.40
CA ILE A 93 -10.33 2.14 -8.27
C ILE A 93 -11.74 1.93 -7.71
N LEU A 94 -11.95 2.20 -6.42
CA LEU A 94 -13.23 1.97 -5.76
C LEU A 94 -14.13 3.22 -5.83
N PRO A 95 -15.41 3.06 -6.24
CA PRO A 95 -16.36 4.16 -6.26
C PRO A 95 -16.65 4.65 -4.84
N LEU A 96 -16.87 5.96 -4.68
CA LEU A 96 -16.99 6.66 -3.39
C LEU A 96 -17.99 6.00 -2.43
N ALA A 97 -19.12 5.51 -2.93
CA ALA A 97 -20.18 4.91 -2.13
C ALA A 97 -19.79 3.57 -1.46
N HIS A 98 -18.85 2.82 -2.04
CA HIS A 98 -18.48 1.47 -1.58
C HIS A 98 -17.04 1.36 -1.09
N ARG A 99 -16.26 2.45 -1.20
CA ARG A 99 -14.84 2.51 -0.88
C ARG A 99 -14.52 1.98 0.52
N SER A 100 -15.19 2.47 1.56
CA SER A 100 -14.90 2.05 2.94
C SER A 100 -15.15 0.56 3.19
N LYS A 101 -16.19 -0.01 2.55
CA LYS A 101 -16.50 -1.44 2.67
C LYS A 101 -15.48 -2.29 1.91
N GLY A 102 -15.09 -1.86 0.71
CA GLY A 102 -14.08 -2.54 -0.11
C GLY A 102 -12.72 -2.56 0.55
N ILE A 103 -12.26 -1.42 1.08
CA ILE A 103 -10.99 -1.31 1.81
C ILE A 103 -11.02 -2.20 3.06
N GLY A 104 -12.11 -2.21 3.83
CA GLY A 104 -12.21 -3.08 5.01
C GLY A 104 -12.06 -4.57 4.69
N LEU A 105 -12.65 -5.03 3.57
CA LEU A 105 -12.51 -6.41 3.11
C LEU A 105 -11.07 -6.72 2.67
N THR A 106 -10.45 -5.84 1.88
CA THR A 106 -9.06 -6.00 1.42
C THR A 106 -8.09 -6.03 2.59
N THR A 107 -8.25 -5.13 3.56
CA THR A 107 -7.44 -5.09 4.77
C THR A 107 -7.60 -6.39 5.58
N GLY A 108 -8.83 -6.89 5.75
CA GLY A 108 -9.05 -8.17 6.42
C GLY A 108 -8.34 -9.35 5.73
N PHE A 109 -8.39 -9.40 4.39
CA PHE A 109 -7.69 -10.43 3.62
C PHE A 109 -6.17 -10.29 3.68
N LEU A 110 -5.65 -9.06 3.69
CA LEU A 110 -4.23 -8.76 3.87
C LEU A 110 -3.72 -9.30 5.20
N TRP A 111 -4.41 -8.98 6.30
CA TRP A 111 -4.01 -9.45 7.64
C TRP A 111 -4.09 -10.97 7.76
N LEU A 112 -5.13 -11.59 7.19
CA LEU A 112 -5.24 -13.05 7.16
C LEU A 112 -4.10 -13.69 6.36
N SER A 113 -3.77 -13.14 5.19
CA SER A 113 -2.66 -13.63 4.37
C SER A 113 -1.33 -13.46 5.08
N THR A 114 -1.14 -12.33 5.77
CA THR A 114 0.05 -12.06 6.59
C THR A 114 0.17 -13.09 7.71
N PHE A 115 -0.92 -13.39 8.43
CA PHE A 115 -0.94 -14.42 9.45
C PHE A 115 -0.52 -15.79 8.90
N VAL A 116 -1.08 -16.20 7.77
CA VAL A 116 -0.70 -17.47 7.12
C VAL A 116 0.78 -17.50 6.74
N VAL A 117 1.31 -16.40 6.20
CA VAL A 117 2.74 -16.32 5.85
C VAL A 117 3.61 -16.37 7.10
N MET A 118 3.24 -15.67 8.18
CA MET A 118 3.99 -15.67 9.44
C MET A 118 4.08 -17.06 10.09
N GLU A 119 3.07 -17.91 9.92
CA GLU A 119 3.11 -19.30 10.39
C GLU A 119 3.91 -20.23 9.46
N ILE A 120 3.84 -20.03 8.14
CA ILE A 120 4.50 -20.90 7.15
C ILE A 120 6.00 -20.62 7.05
N VAL A 121 6.41 -19.35 7.10
CA VAL A 121 7.81 -18.92 6.91
C VAL A 121 8.80 -19.58 7.88
N PRO A 122 8.57 -19.62 9.21
CA PRO A 122 9.53 -20.25 10.12
C PRO A 122 9.70 -21.74 9.82
N ILE A 123 8.59 -22.45 9.56
CA ILE A 123 8.62 -23.87 9.18
C ILE A 123 9.38 -24.07 7.86
N ALA A 124 9.16 -23.20 6.88
CA ALA A 124 9.85 -23.25 5.61
C ALA A 124 11.35 -22.99 5.77
N ILE A 125 11.76 -22.03 6.59
CA ILE A 125 13.18 -21.75 6.84
C ILE A 125 13.87 -22.95 7.54
N ASP A 126 13.21 -23.59 8.50
CA ASP A 126 13.78 -24.74 9.21
C ASP A 126 13.94 -25.99 8.31
N GLU A 127 12.99 -26.25 7.41
CA GLU A 127 12.99 -27.44 6.55
C GLU A 127 13.80 -27.26 5.26
N ILE A 128 13.61 -26.13 4.55
CA ILE A 128 14.18 -25.90 3.21
C ILE A 128 15.20 -24.75 3.15
N GLY A 129 15.43 -24.05 4.27
CA GLY A 129 16.49 -23.06 4.44
C GLY A 129 16.42 -21.92 3.42
N TRP A 130 17.53 -21.70 2.72
CA TRP A 130 17.67 -20.60 1.76
C TRP A 130 16.72 -20.69 0.55
N ARG A 131 16.15 -21.88 0.28
CA ARG A 131 15.23 -22.08 -0.86
C ARG A 131 13.90 -21.37 -0.65
N THR A 132 13.51 -21.10 0.59
CA THR A 132 12.33 -20.28 0.93
C THR A 132 12.38 -18.92 0.23
N TYR A 133 13.55 -18.29 0.16
CA TYR A 133 13.73 -17.01 -0.52
C TYR A 133 13.50 -17.09 -2.04
N ILE A 134 13.79 -18.23 -2.69
CA ILE A 134 13.49 -18.43 -4.13
C ILE A 134 11.97 -18.47 -4.35
N ILE A 135 11.23 -19.12 -3.45
CA ILE A 135 9.76 -19.19 -3.54
C ILE A 135 9.18 -17.78 -3.49
N PHE A 136 9.61 -16.95 -2.53
CA PHE A 136 9.20 -15.55 -2.45
C PHE A 136 9.60 -14.73 -3.67
N ALA A 137 10.81 -14.92 -4.20
CA ALA A 137 11.25 -14.26 -5.42
C ALA A 137 10.37 -14.65 -6.63
N ALA A 138 9.97 -15.91 -6.74
CA ALA A 138 9.09 -16.38 -7.81
C ALA A 138 7.68 -15.77 -7.71
N PHE A 139 7.10 -15.71 -6.52
CA PHE A 139 5.82 -15.02 -6.32
C PHE A 139 5.91 -13.53 -6.65
N ASN A 140 6.96 -12.84 -6.19
CA ASN A 140 7.21 -11.44 -6.54
C ASN A 140 7.33 -11.22 -8.05
N LEU A 141 8.04 -12.11 -8.75
CA LEU A 141 8.17 -12.02 -10.20
C LEU A 141 6.86 -12.30 -10.93
N ALA A 142 6.00 -13.17 -10.38
CA ALA A 142 4.68 -13.45 -10.93
C ALA A 142 3.70 -12.26 -10.78
N PHE A 143 3.90 -11.39 -9.78
CA PHE A 143 3.12 -10.15 -9.65
C PHE A 143 3.40 -9.14 -10.75
N VAL A 144 4.63 -9.07 -11.27
CA VAL A 144 5.01 -8.11 -12.32
C VAL A 144 4.10 -8.19 -13.58
N PRO A 145 3.92 -9.36 -14.23
CA PRO A 145 3.00 -9.46 -15.36
C PRO A 145 1.54 -9.23 -14.95
N MET A 146 1.14 -9.64 -13.74
CA MET A 146 -0.21 -9.40 -13.24
C MET A 146 -0.52 -7.91 -13.15
N VAL A 147 0.39 -7.11 -12.58
CA VAL A 147 0.24 -5.64 -12.52
C VAL A 147 0.19 -5.07 -13.93
N TYR A 148 1.13 -5.44 -14.79
CA TYR A 148 1.19 -4.91 -16.16
C TYR A 148 -0.09 -5.15 -16.98
N PHE A 149 -0.74 -6.32 -16.85
CA PHE A 149 -1.91 -6.67 -17.67
C PHE A 149 -3.26 -6.34 -17.03
N LEU A 150 -3.37 -6.28 -15.70
CA LEU A 150 -4.66 -6.13 -15.01
C LEU A 150 -4.85 -4.74 -14.38
N TYR A 151 -3.78 -3.98 -14.13
CA TYR A 151 -3.87 -2.73 -13.39
C TYR A 151 -3.89 -1.55 -14.37
N PRO A 152 -5.04 -0.87 -14.59
CA PRO A 152 -5.07 0.40 -15.30
C PRO A 152 -4.26 1.48 -14.56
N GLU A 153 -3.57 2.33 -15.32
CA GLU A 153 -2.88 3.50 -14.77
C GLU A 153 -3.91 4.56 -14.33
N THR A 154 -3.91 4.89 -13.04
CA THR A 154 -4.85 5.84 -12.41
C THR A 154 -4.21 7.18 -12.04
N ALA A 155 -2.87 7.30 -12.13
CA ALA A 155 -2.17 8.52 -11.74
C ALA A 155 -2.58 9.72 -12.59
N GLY A 156 -2.84 10.85 -11.93
CA GLY A 156 -3.13 12.13 -12.59
C GLY A 156 -4.58 12.33 -13.05
N PHE A 157 -5.48 11.37 -12.81
CA PHE A 157 -6.90 11.52 -13.08
C PHE A 157 -7.71 11.92 -11.85
N SER A 158 -8.85 12.59 -12.06
CA SER A 158 -9.86 12.74 -11.02
C SER A 158 -10.48 11.38 -10.69
N LEU A 159 -10.93 11.20 -9.44
CA LEU A 159 -11.62 9.98 -9.01
C LEU A 159 -12.85 9.65 -9.86
N GLU A 160 -13.46 10.66 -10.47
CA GLU A 160 -14.64 10.54 -11.34
C GLU A 160 -14.25 10.00 -12.72
N ALA A 161 -13.16 10.50 -13.31
CA ALA A 161 -12.62 10.00 -14.58
C ALA A 161 -12.15 8.54 -14.46
N VAL A 162 -11.58 8.16 -13.31
CA VAL A 162 -11.22 6.75 -13.03
C VAL A 162 -12.47 5.88 -12.98
N ASN A 163 -13.54 6.31 -12.29
CA ASN A 163 -14.80 5.56 -12.26
C ASN A 163 -15.39 5.37 -13.66
N LEU A 164 -15.32 6.38 -14.54
CA LEU A 164 -15.77 6.28 -15.93
C LEU A 164 -15.00 5.22 -16.75
N ALA A 165 -13.72 5.05 -16.46
CA ALA A 165 -12.91 4.00 -17.08
C ALA A 165 -13.40 2.59 -16.69
N PHE A 166 -13.93 2.43 -15.47
CA PHE A 166 -14.47 1.16 -14.97
C PHE A 166 -15.96 0.94 -15.26
N MET A 167 -16.73 2.00 -15.55
CA MET A 167 -18.15 1.91 -15.92
C MET A 167 -18.41 1.46 -17.35
N ASP A 168 -17.39 1.54 -18.22
CA ASP A 168 -17.50 1.06 -19.60
C ASP A 168 -17.53 -0.46 -19.66
N GLN A 169 -18.60 -1.02 -20.22
CA GLN A 169 -18.72 -2.46 -20.40
C GLN A 169 -18.17 -2.94 -21.75
N THR A 170 -17.77 -2.03 -22.64
CA THR A 170 -17.36 -2.38 -24.02
C THR A 170 -15.86 -2.62 -24.16
N ILE A 171 -15.04 -1.98 -23.30
CA ILE A 171 -13.58 -1.98 -23.37
C ILE A 171 -13.00 -2.36 -22.01
N SER A 172 -11.92 -3.15 -21.99
CA SER A 172 -11.20 -3.48 -20.76
C SER A 172 -10.67 -2.22 -20.05
N PRO A 173 -10.78 -2.11 -18.71
CA PRO A 173 -10.37 -0.91 -17.97
C PRO A 173 -8.95 -0.42 -18.26
N VAL A 174 -7.99 -1.35 -18.46
CA VAL A 174 -6.59 -1.05 -18.82
C VAL A 174 -6.47 -0.30 -20.15
N LYS A 175 -7.22 -0.72 -21.17
CA LYS A 175 -7.19 -0.07 -22.49
C LYS A 175 -7.91 1.27 -22.48
N LYS A 176 -9.01 1.39 -21.72
CA LYS A 176 -9.73 2.65 -21.59
C LYS A 176 -8.91 3.70 -20.83
N ALA A 177 -8.19 3.30 -19.79
CA ALA A 177 -7.23 4.16 -19.11
C ALA A 177 -6.12 4.66 -20.06
N ASP A 178 -5.59 3.80 -20.94
CA ASP A 178 -4.60 4.22 -21.96
C ASP A 178 -5.17 5.21 -22.98
N GLU A 179 -6.44 5.08 -23.38
CA GLU A 179 -7.12 6.05 -24.24
C GLU A 179 -7.30 7.41 -23.55
N LEU A 180 -7.77 7.42 -22.30
CA LEU A 180 -7.87 8.63 -21.49
C LEU A 180 -6.51 9.31 -21.35
N TRP A 181 -5.45 8.54 -21.13
CA TRP A 181 -4.08 9.07 -21.05
C TRP A 181 -3.59 9.72 -22.34
N LYS A 182 -4.02 9.21 -23.50
CA LYS A 182 -3.70 9.83 -24.80
C LYS A 182 -4.44 11.16 -24.97
N LEU A 183 -5.67 11.26 -24.47
CA LEU A 183 -6.47 12.48 -24.51
C LEU A 183 -5.87 13.57 -23.61
N THR A 184 -5.51 13.21 -22.37
CA THR A 184 -4.90 14.15 -21.40
C THR A 184 -3.52 14.63 -21.86
N ARG A 185 -2.67 13.76 -22.43
CA ARG A 185 -1.38 14.18 -23.04
C ARG A 185 -1.57 15.05 -24.28
N GLY A 186 -2.72 14.99 -24.93
CA GLY A 186 -3.11 15.86 -26.04
C GLY A 186 -3.54 17.26 -25.61
N GLY A 187 -3.54 17.56 -24.31
CA GLY A 187 -3.93 18.86 -23.75
C GLY A 187 -5.44 19.02 -23.53
N HIS A 188 -6.20 17.92 -23.50
CA HIS A 188 -7.62 17.97 -23.16
C HIS A 188 -7.82 17.62 -21.69
N ASP A 189 -8.61 18.45 -20.98
CA ASP A 189 -9.04 18.12 -19.63
C ASP A 189 -10.27 17.21 -19.69
N VAL A 190 -10.26 16.13 -18.90
CA VAL A 190 -11.34 15.15 -18.83
C VAL A 190 -12.02 15.31 -17.47
N THR A 191 -13.04 16.17 -17.44
CA THR A 191 -13.81 16.49 -16.23
C THR A 191 -15.29 16.12 -16.47
N LEU A 192 -15.93 15.51 -15.48
CA LEU A 192 -17.37 15.19 -15.52
C LEU A 192 -18.15 16.35 -14.89
N THR A 193 -18.89 17.10 -15.70
CA THR A 193 -19.89 18.08 -15.24
C THR A 193 -21.24 17.39 -15.12
N SER A 194 -21.77 17.27 -13.90
CA SER A 194 -23.17 16.87 -13.70
C SER A 194 -24.07 18.08 -13.93
N GLU A 195 -24.60 18.23 -15.14
CA GLU A 195 -25.64 19.22 -15.40
C GLU A 195 -26.99 18.63 -14.97
N ILE A 196 -27.62 19.21 -13.94
CA ILE A 196 -28.96 18.84 -13.51
C ILE A 196 -29.93 19.43 -14.54
N GLU A 197 -30.24 18.67 -15.61
CA GLU A 197 -31.32 19.04 -16.53
C GLU A 197 -32.66 18.98 -15.76
N PRO A 198 -33.43 20.08 -15.69
CA PRO A 198 -34.73 20.06 -15.04
C PRO A 198 -35.77 19.51 -16.01
N LYS A 199 -35.75 18.20 -16.26
CA LYS A 199 -36.96 17.43 -16.61
C LYS A 199 -36.72 15.92 -16.55
N ASP A 200 -37.60 15.28 -15.79
CA ASP A 200 -37.81 13.84 -15.61
C ASP A 200 -36.88 13.16 -14.59
N GLU A 201 -37.41 12.97 -13.38
CA GLU A 201 -36.83 12.16 -12.31
C GLU A 201 -36.39 10.78 -12.82
N ASN A 202 -35.14 10.41 -12.50
CA ASN A 202 -34.48 9.10 -12.66
C ASN A 202 -33.70 8.77 -13.96
N VAL A 203 -33.15 9.75 -14.68
CA VAL A 203 -32.04 9.44 -15.60
C VAL A 203 -30.90 10.43 -15.41
N GLN A 204 -29.87 10.01 -14.67
CA GLN A 204 -28.58 10.70 -14.64
C GLN A 204 -27.81 10.30 -15.91
N THR A 205 -27.71 11.23 -16.86
CA THR A 205 -26.97 11.00 -18.10
C THR A 205 -25.59 11.66 -17.95
N ASP A 206 -24.56 10.85 -17.72
CA ASP A 206 -23.19 11.34 -17.61
C ASP A 206 -22.65 11.69 -19.00
N HIS A 207 -22.40 12.97 -19.26
CA HIS A 207 -21.80 13.44 -20.51
C HIS A 207 -20.29 13.70 -20.32
N ILE A 208 -19.49 13.26 -21.30
CA ILE A 208 -18.05 13.51 -21.34
C ILE A 208 -17.83 14.86 -22.03
N GLU A 209 -17.47 15.88 -21.28
CA GLU A 209 -17.05 17.16 -21.85
C GLU A 209 -15.53 17.16 -22.03
N ILE A 210 -15.07 17.36 -23.26
CA ILE A 210 -13.66 17.42 -23.61
C ILE A 210 -13.34 18.90 -23.86
N THR A 211 -12.78 19.58 -22.87
CA THR A 211 -12.42 21.00 -22.98
C THR A 211 -10.93 21.15 -23.35
N ARG A 212 -10.63 22.18 -24.14
CA ARG A 212 -9.27 22.53 -24.59
C ARG A 212 -8.58 23.49 -23.62
#